data_AF-A0AA37IFG3-F1
#
_entry.id   AF-A0AA37IFG3-F1
#
_cell.length_a   1.000
_cell.length_b   1.000
_cell.length_c   1.000
_cell.angle_alpha   90.00
_cell.angle_beta   90.00
_cell.angle_gamma   90.00
#
_symmetry.space_group_name_H-M   'P 1'
#
loop_
_entity.id
_entity.type
_entity.pdbx_description
1 polymer ?
#
loop_
_entity_poly.entity_id
_entity_poly.type
_entity_poly.pdbx_seq_one_letter_code
_entity_poly.pdbx_strand_id
1 'polypeptide(L)'
;MNRRQFLSIAGVFAGCAGSLEEACAIAHSNASSSIRSLVFVDLDGGNDGLNTVIPVADPRYRELRPNLAISKDRALTLDERTALHPSLSPLMSAWHANDLAIVQGVGYDAPNRSHYRSRQIWDTASHVDEYRADGWHDRVNVVTEVNTFKAASDAIARASPHETSVIRIALHGFDTHENQARRHAACLAQLAEGLASLRASSIASGAWSRTLVMTRSEFGRTARENAAGGTEHGAASAHFMMGGRVRGGLFGTPPRLDRLDADGGLPVGIDFRRLYATVLDACWQGDSASILGARFEPLPILRV
;
A
#
# COMPACT_ATOMS: atom_id res chain seq x y z
N MET A 1 -48.39 25.49 -22.98
CA MET A 1 -48.09 26.68 -22.15
C MET A 1 -46.58 26.87 -22.13
N ASN A 2 -46.11 27.99 -22.69
CA ASN A 2 -44.71 28.37 -22.91
C ASN A 2 -43.99 28.81 -21.63
N ARG A 3 -42.69 28.52 -21.54
CA ARG A 3 -41.70 29.15 -20.62
C ARG A 3 -40.35 29.22 -21.37
N ARG A 4 -40.18 30.04 -22.41
CA ARG A 4 -39.71 31.44 -22.29
C ARG A 4 -38.82 31.67 -21.06
N GLN A 5 -37.68 30.98 -20.99
CA GLN A 5 -36.50 31.42 -20.23
C GLN A 5 -35.20 30.70 -20.66
N PHE A 6 -35.16 30.13 -21.88
CA PHE A 6 -34.04 29.30 -22.32
C PHE A 6 -32.91 30.06 -23.04
N LEU A 7 -33.04 31.35 -23.42
CA LEU A 7 -31.99 32.01 -24.20
C LEU A 7 -31.86 33.50 -23.88
N SER A 8 -30.96 33.82 -22.97
CA SER A 8 -30.15 35.04 -23.01
C SER A 8 -28.88 34.67 -22.22
N ILE A 9 -27.74 34.43 -22.84
CA ILE A 9 -26.82 35.47 -23.29
C ILE A 9 -25.97 34.88 -24.42
N ALA A 10 -26.18 35.38 -25.63
CA ALA A 10 -25.22 35.36 -26.72
C ALA A 10 -25.31 36.75 -27.35
N GLY A 11 -24.24 37.54 -27.24
CA GLY A 11 -24.24 38.95 -27.66
C GLY A 11 -22.87 39.63 -27.53
N VAL A 12 -21.91 39.15 -28.33
CA VAL A 12 -20.82 39.90 -29.01
C VAL A 12 -19.97 40.89 -28.19
N PHE A 13 -18.72 40.50 -27.90
CA PHE A 13 -17.57 41.37 -28.13
C PHE A 13 -16.59 40.66 -29.08
N ALA A 14 -16.32 41.31 -30.20
CA ALA A 14 -15.34 40.92 -31.20
C ALA A 14 -13.93 41.35 -30.77
N GLY A 15 -12.93 40.50 -31.01
CA GLY A 15 -11.52 40.90 -30.96
C GLY A 15 -10.60 39.94 -30.21
N CYS A 16 -10.37 38.75 -30.76
CA CYS A 16 -9.09 38.01 -30.76
C CYS A 16 -9.33 36.71 -31.54
N ALA A 17 -8.66 36.54 -32.66
CA ALA A 17 -8.64 35.28 -33.41
C ALA A 17 -7.72 34.28 -32.66
N GLY A 18 -8.22 33.72 -31.58
CA GLY A 18 -7.77 32.45 -31.03
C GLY A 18 -8.84 31.41 -31.33
N SER A 19 -8.45 30.27 -31.87
CA SER A 19 -9.38 29.21 -32.26
C SER A 19 -10.26 28.79 -31.08
N LEU A 20 -11.49 28.35 -31.34
CA LEU A 20 -12.39 27.77 -30.32
C LEU A 20 -11.79 26.54 -29.60
N GLU A 21 -10.65 26.02 -30.06
CA GLU A 21 -9.86 24.99 -29.37
C GLU A 21 -9.07 25.56 -28.17
N GLU A 22 -8.62 26.82 -28.19
CA GLU A 22 -7.83 27.43 -27.10
C GLU A 22 -8.69 27.87 -25.91
N ALA A 23 -9.98 28.18 -26.13
CA ALA A 23 -10.92 28.44 -25.03
C ALA A 23 -11.31 27.16 -24.26
N CYS A 24 -11.10 25.99 -24.86
CA CYS A 24 -11.27 24.69 -24.21
C CYS A 24 -9.99 24.21 -23.49
N ALA A 25 -8.90 24.98 -23.56
CA ALA A 25 -7.61 24.64 -22.95
C ALA A 25 -7.37 25.28 -21.57
N ILE A 26 -8.28 26.14 -21.07
CA ILE A 26 -8.20 26.75 -19.73
C ILE A 26 -9.35 26.24 -18.84
N ALA A 27 -9.56 24.94 -18.89
CA ALA A 27 -10.22 24.17 -17.85
C ALA A 27 -9.48 22.84 -17.67
N HIS A 28 -8.14 22.89 -17.54
CA HIS A 28 -7.49 21.96 -16.64
C HIS A 28 -8.08 22.28 -15.26
N SER A 29 -9.12 21.54 -14.89
CA SER A 29 -9.62 21.54 -13.53
C SER A 29 -8.41 21.49 -12.62
N ASN A 30 -8.30 22.44 -11.69
CA ASN A 30 -7.57 22.25 -10.45
C ASN A 30 -8.13 20.99 -9.80
N ALA A 31 -7.67 19.82 -10.23
CA ALA A 31 -7.93 18.55 -9.59
C ALA A 31 -7.10 18.59 -8.31
N SER A 32 -7.62 19.33 -7.33
CA SER A 32 -7.23 19.24 -5.93
C SER A 32 -7.00 17.77 -5.66
N SER A 33 -5.75 17.39 -5.33
CA SER A 33 -5.37 15.98 -5.19
C SER A 33 -6.41 15.24 -4.35
N SER A 34 -6.89 14.10 -4.85
CA SER A 34 -8.09 13.49 -4.28
C SER A 34 -7.85 12.86 -2.90
N ILE A 35 -6.58 12.64 -2.53
CA ILE A 35 -6.16 12.06 -1.26
C ILE A 35 -5.59 13.15 -0.35
N ARG A 36 -6.07 13.18 0.90
CA ARG A 36 -5.70 14.17 1.94
C ARG A 36 -5.20 13.52 3.22
N SER A 37 -5.40 12.22 3.40
CA SER A 37 -4.91 11.49 4.55
C SER A 37 -4.18 10.26 4.05
N LEU A 38 -2.85 10.28 4.16
CA LEU A 38 -2.00 9.15 3.83
C LEU A 38 -1.56 8.47 5.13
N VAL A 39 -1.86 7.18 5.26
CA VAL A 39 -1.53 6.39 6.45
C VAL A 39 -0.52 5.31 6.06
N PHE A 40 0.66 5.35 6.66
CA PHE A 40 1.62 4.25 6.61
C PHE A 40 1.45 3.34 7.82
N VAL A 41 1.43 2.04 7.57
CA VAL A 41 1.46 1.01 8.61
C VAL A 41 2.70 0.17 8.42
N ASP A 42 3.69 0.38 9.26
CA ASP A 42 4.95 -0.35 9.23
C ASP A 42 4.79 -1.69 9.93
N LEU A 43 5.17 -2.75 9.23
CA LEU A 43 5.18 -4.14 9.70
C LEU A 43 6.64 -4.47 10.05
N ASP A 44 7.04 -4.04 11.24
CA ASP A 44 8.43 -4.06 11.70
C ASP A 44 8.89 -5.50 11.98
N GLY A 45 9.94 -5.87 11.25
CA GLY A 45 10.56 -7.18 11.37
C GLY A 45 10.46 -8.05 10.11
N GLY A 46 9.98 -7.55 8.96
CA GLY A 46 9.94 -8.34 7.72
C GLY A 46 8.77 -9.32 7.68
N ASN A 47 7.66 -8.87 7.10
CA ASN A 47 6.41 -9.60 7.04
C ASN A 47 6.53 -10.83 6.13
N ASP A 48 6.08 -11.99 6.60
CA ASP A 48 5.98 -13.17 5.76
C ASP A 48 4.85 -13.02 4.73
N GLY A 49 5.24 -12.70 3.50
CA GLY A 49 4.32 -12.55 2.38
C GLY A 49 3.59 -13.85 2.03
N LEU A 50 4.19 -15.02 2.20
CA LEU A 50 3.59 -16.32 1.83
C LEU A 50 2.57 -16.82 2.84
N ASN A 51 2.69 -16.40 4.10
CA ASN A 51 1.66 -16.61 5.13
C ASN A 51 0.75 -15.39 5.30
N THR A 52 0.94 -14.31 4.56
CA THR A 52 -0.03 -13.18 4.47
C THR A 52 -0.96 -13.37 3.27
N VAL A 53 -0.37 -13.59 2.08
CA VAL A 53 -1.04 -13.82 0.79
C VAL A 53 -0.57 -15.18 0.25
N ILE A 54 -1.41 -16.18 0.45
CA ILE A 54 -1.08 -17.60 0.32
C ILE A 54 -1.29 -18.06 -1.13
N PRO A 55 -0.28 -18.60 -1.82
CA PRO A 55 -0.42 -19.21 -3.14
C PRO A 55 -0.99 -20.63 -3.02
N VAL A 56 -2.26 -20.75 -2.64
CA VAL A 56 -2.92 -22.02 -2.29
C VAL A 56 -2.95 -23.08 -3.41
N ALA A 57 -2.77 -22.65 -4.66
CA ALA A 57 -2.70 -23.55 -5.82
C ALA A 57 -1.29 -24.10 -6.13
N ASP A 58 -0.21 -23.54 -5.55
CA ASP A 58 1.14 -24.06 -5.77
C ASP A 58 1.47 -25.15 -4.73
N PRO A 59 1.66 -26.42 -5.12
CA PRO A 59 1.97 -27.49 -4.18
C PRO A 59 3.27 -27.25 -3.41
N ARG A 60 4.24 -26.52 -4.00
CA ARG A 60 5.52 -26.20 -3.36
C ARG A 60 5.34 -25.39 -2.08
N TYR A 61 4.25 -24.65 -1.94
CA TYR A 61 3.97 -23.92 -0.71
C TYR A 61 3.96 -24.86 0.51
N ARG A 62 3.29 -26.02 0.39
CA ARG A 62 3.25 -27.02 1.47
C ARG A 62 4.57 -27.76 1.65
N GLU A 63 5.28 -28.04 0.55
CA GLU A 63 6.59 -28.70 0.59
C GLU A 63 7.67 -27.83 1.25
N LEU A 64 7.61 -26.52 1.04
CA LEU A 64 8.53 -25.55 1.61
C LEU A 64 8.14 -25.15 3.05
N ARG A 65 6.87 -25.31 3.42
CA ARG A 65 6.31 -24.94 4.72
C ARG A 65 5.59 -26.10 5.45
N PRO A 66 6.26 -27.22 5.77
CA PRO A 66 5.62 -28.36 6.44
C PRO A 66 4.80 -28.01 7.69
N ASN A 67 5.26 -27.04 8.50
CA ASN A 67 4.62 -26.62 9.75
C ASN A 67 3.89 -25.27 9.64
N LEU A 68 4.30 -24.41 8.72
CA LEU A 68 3.73 -23.07 8.54
C LEU A 68 2.60 -23.02 7.49
N ALA A 69 2.46 -24.02 6.62
CA ALA A 69 1.48 -23.97 5.54
C ALA A 69 0.04 -23.93 6.05
N ILE A 70 -0.74 -23.01 5.50
CA ILE A 70 -2.19 -22.92 5.77
C ILE A 70 -2.95 -23.65 4.67
N SER A 71 -3.88 -24.50 5.10
CA SER A 71 -4.71 -25.31 4.22
C SER A 71 -5.80 -24.46 3.56
N LYS A 72 -6.26 -24.86 2.36
CA LYS A 72 -7.19 -24.08 1.55
C LYS A 72 -8.55 -23.88 2.24
N ASP A 73 -8.98 -24.85 3.04
CA ASP A 73 -10.20 -24.83 3.85
C ASP A 73 -10.15 -23.83 5.02
N ARG A 74 -8.95 -23.50 5.51
CA ARG A 74 -8.76 -22.49 6.57
C ARG A 74 -8.44 -21.10 6.03
N ALA A 75 -7.95 -21.02 4.79
CA ALA A 75 -7.57 -19.77 4.17
C ALA A 75 -8.78 -19.00 3.62
N LEU A 76 -8.67 -17.68 3.57
CA LEU A 76 -9.72 -16.81 3.03
C LEU A 76 -9.52 -16.66 1.52
N THR A 77 -10.30 -17.39 0.74
CA THR A 77 -10.13 -17.46 -0.72
C THR A 77 -10.38 -16.09 -1.36
N LEU A 78 -9.42 -15.61 -2.16
CA LEU A 78 -9.56 -14.40 -2.98
C LEU A 78 -9.92 -14.76 -4.43
N ASP A 79 -9.23 -15.78 -4.96
CA ASP A 79 -9.49 -16.38 -6.27
C ASP A 79 -9.08 -17.87 -6.26
N GLU A 80 -9.06 -18.52 -7.43
CA GLU A 80 -8.71 -19.95 -7.54
C GLU A 80 -7.30 -20.31 -7.04
N ARG A 81 -6.38 -19.34 -7.03
CA ARG A 81 -4.94 -19.52 -6.81
C ARG A 81 -4.42 -18.88 -5.53
N THR A 82 -5.14 -17.89 -5.01
CA THR A 82 -4.66 -16.97 -3.98
C THR A 82 -5.67 -16.86 -2.85
N ALA A 83 -5.18 -16.87 -1.62
CA ALA A 83 -5.99 -16.69 -0.42
C ALA A 83 -5.26 -15.78 0.60
N LEU A 84 -5.98 -15.25 1.59
CA LEU A 84 -5.40 -14.57 2.74
C LEU A 84 -5.31 -15.50 3.95
N HIS A 85 -4.39 -15.16 4.85
CA HIS A 85 -4.34 -15.73 6.19
C HIS A 85 -5.69 -15.59 6.92
N PRO A 86 -6.18 -16.59 7.68
CA PRO A 86 -7.44 -16.52 8.41
C PRO A 86 -7.57 -15.34 9.39
N SER A 87 -6.48 -14.95 10.05
CA SER A 87 -6.43 -13.75 10.90
C SER A 87 -6.76 -12.44 10.17
N LEU A 88 -6.73 -12.42 8.84
CA LEU A 88 -7.07 -11.25 8.03
C LEU A 88 -8.58 -11.16 7.72
N SER A 89 -9.42 -12.00 8.32
CA SER A 89 -10.87 -12.03 8.07
C SER A 89 -11.58 -10.67 8.25
N PRO A 90 -11.16 -9.77 9.17
CA PRO A 90 -11.74 -8.42 9.24
C PRO A 90 -11.61 -7.62 7.94
N LEU A 91 -10.60 -7.89 7.12
CA LEU A 91 -10.35 -7.19 5.86
C LEU A 91 -11.23 -7.67 4.70
N MET A 92 -11.94 -8.80 4.85
CA MET A 92 -12.79 -9.32 3.77
C MET A 92 -13.92 -8.36 3.40
N SER A 93 -14.41 -7.56 4.35
CA SER A 93 -15.39 -6.51 4.06
C SER A 93 -14.85 -5.45 3.09
N ALA A 94 -13.56 -5.09 3.22
CA ALA A 94 -12.88 -4.14 2.35
C ALA A 94 -12.57 -4.76 0.97
N TRP A 95 -12.13 -6.02 0.96
CA TRP A 95 -11.94 -6.79 -0.27
C TRP A 95 -13.22 -6.82 -1.11
N HIS A 96 -14.35 -7.21 -0.53
CA HIS A 96 -15.63 -7.28 -1.22
C HIS A 96 -16.19 -5.90 -1.63
N ALA A 97 -15.84 -4.84 -0.89
CA ALA A 97 -16.17 -3.46 -1.25
C ALA A 97 -15.25 -2.88 -2.35
N ASN A 98 -14.29 -3.64 -2.87
CA ASN A 98 -13.28 -3.22 -3.84
C ASN A 98 -12.45 -2.01 -3.39
N ASP A 99 -12.26 -1.83 -2.07
CA ASP A 99 -11.42 -0.76 -1.50
C ASP A 99 -10.15 -1.27 -0.81
N LEU A 100 -9.81 -2.56 -1.03
CA LEU A 100 -8.53 -3.19 -0.69
C LEU A 100 -7.85 -3.74 -1.95
N ALA A 101 -6.66 -3.24 -2.22
CA ALA A 101 -5.72 -3.77 -3.21
C ALA A 101 -4.55 -4.45 -2.49
N ILE A 102 -4.10 -5.57 -3.04
CA ILE A 102 -2.95 -6.34 -2.54
C ILE A 102 -1.88 -6.33 -3.63
N VAL A 103 -0.71 -5.81 -3.32
CA VAL A 103 0.43 -5.75 -4.25
C VAL A 103 1.46 -6.79 -3.84
N GLN A 104 1.71 -7.76 -4.71
CA GLN A 104 2.60 -8.89 -4.48
C GLN A 104 3.98 -8.68 -5.14
N GLY A 105 5.01 -9.30 -4.55
CA GLY A 105 6.36 -9.29 -5.10
C GLY A 105 7.07 -7.95 -4.91
N VAL A 106 6.72 -7.19 -3.88
CA VAL A 106 7.28 -5.87 -3.62
C VAL A 106 8.57 -6.01 -2.82
N GLY A 107 9.62 -5.31 -3.25
CA GLY A 107 10.89 -5.23 -2.56
C GLY A 107 11.83 -4.26 -3.27
N TYR A 108 13.14 -4.47 -3.12
CA TYR A 108 14.18 -3.77 -3.87
C TYR A 108 15.35 -4.73 -4.13
N ASP A 109 16.11 -4.46 -5.18
CA ASP A 109 17.25 -5.29 -5.55
C ASP A 109 18.36 -5.27 -4.49
N ALA A 110 19.08 -6.40 -4.38
CA ALA A 110 20.17 -6.59 -3.42
C ALA A 110 19.80 -6.20 -1.97
N PRO A 111 18.77 -6.83 -1.37
CA PRO A 111 18.30 -6.46 -0.04
C PRO A 111 19.41 -6.56 1.01
N ASN A 112 19.59 -5.50 1.80
CA ASN A 112 20.66 -5.42 2.80
C ASN A 112 20.41 -6.36 4.00
N ARG A 113 19.15 -6.75 4.25
CA ARG A 113 18.68 -7.64 5.34
C ARG A 113 18.96 -7.19 6.76
N SER A 114 19.70 -6.11 6.97
CA SER A 114 19.72 -5.38 8.24
C SER A 114 18.39 -4.66 8.41
N HIS A 115 17.70 -4.88 9.54
CA HIS A 115 16.49 -4.13 9.88
C HIS A 115 16.73 -2.63 9.86
N TYR A 116 17.85 -2.18 10.45
CA TYR A 116 18.18 -0.76 10.52
C TYR A 116 18.36 -0.16 9.12
N ARG A 117 19.20 -0.80 8.28
CA ARG A 117 19.49 -0.26 6.95
C ARG A 117 18.27 -0.36 6.02
N SER A 118 17.52 -1.46 6.10
CA SER A 118 16.33 -1.66 5.29
C SER A 118 15.24 -0.65 5.62
N ARG A 119 15.04 -0.30 6.91
CA ARG A 119 14.16 0.82 7.27
C ARG A 119 14.61 2.13 6.68
N GLN A 120 15.90 2.44 6.76
CA GLN A 120 16.41 3.68 6.15
C GLN A 120 16.13 3.72 4.65
N ILE A 121 16.32 2.60 3.94
CA ILE A 121 16.01 2.52 2.50
C ILE A 121 14.53 2.83 2.24
N TRP A 122 13.61 2.23 3.00
CA TRP A 122 12.18 2.52 2.88
C TRP A 122 11.83 3.96 3.30
N ASP A 123 12.38 4.48 4.39
CA ASP A 123 12.05 5.83 4.89
C ASP A 123 12.63 6.95 4.01
N THR A 124 13.74 6.70 3.32
CA THR A 124 14.41 7.66 2.44
C THR A 124 14.10 7.46 0.96
N ALA A 125 13.51 6.31 0.61
CA ALA A 125 13.35 5.82 -0.76
C ALA A 125 14.68 5.76 -1.55
N SER A 126 15.83 5.68 -0.88
CA SER A 126 17.15 5.73 -1.52
C SER A 126 17.61 4.38 -2.07
N HIS A 127 18.55 4.37 -3.02
CA HIS A 127 19.19 3.12 -3.47
C HIS A 127 19.89 2.39 -2.31
N VAL A 128 20.11 1.07 -2.42
CA VAL A 128 20.74 0.27 -1.34
C VAL A 128 22.12 0.80 -0.93
N ASP A 129 22.87 1.37 -1.89
CA ASP A 129 24.19 1.96 -1.68
C ASP A 129 24.17 3.45 -1.30
N GLU A 130 22.99 4.08 -1.21
CA GLU A 130 22.84 5.49 -0.92
C GLU A 130 22.38 5.72 0.52
N TYR A 131 23.23 6.37 1.32
CA TYR A 131 22.96 6.70 2.71
C TYR A 131 22.49 8.16 2.82
N ARG A 132 21.24 8.35 3.22
CA ARG A 132 20.62 9.65 3.39
C ARG A 132 20.22 9.87 4.84
N ALA A 133 20.35 11.10 5.31
CA ALA A 133 19.88 11.52 6.62
C ALA A 133 18.42 12.00 6.59
N ASP A 134 17.94 12.45 5.43
CA ASP A 134 16.59 12.96 5.20
C ASP A 134 15.67 11.88 4.59
N GLY A 135 14.51 11.68 5.19
CA GLY A 135 13.44 10.87 4.64
C GLY A 135 12.80 11.55 3.43
N TRP A 136 12.14 10.78 2.56
CA TRP A 136 11.35 11.40 1.49
C TRP A 136 10.17 12.20 2.05
N HIS A 137 9.68 11.82 3.24
CA HIS A 137 8.59 12.50 3.93
C HIS A 137 8.97 13.90 4.43
N ASP A 138 10.25 14.12 4.79
CA ASP A 138 10.78 15.43 5.18
C ASP A 138 10.65 16.47 4.05
N ARG A 139 10.43 16.01 2.80
CA ARG A 139 10.30 16.85 1.60
C ARG A 139 8.86 17.25 1.30
N VAL A 140 7.86 16.62 1.94
CA VAL A 140 6.45 16.79 1.56
C VAL A 140 5.55 17.33 2.66
N ASN A 141 5.67 16.84 3.90
CA ASN A 141 4.95 17.38 5.06
C ASN A 141 5.46 16.77 6.38
N VAL A 142 5.07 17.37 7.50
CA VAL A 142 5.28 16.79 8.83
C VAL A 142 4.50 15.49 8.98
N VAL A 143 5.20 14.42 9.36
CA VAL A 143 4.60 13.12 9.67
C VAL A 143 4.09 13.11 11.09
N THR A 144 2.82 12.72 11.27
CA THR A 144 2.25 12.44 12.58
C THR A 144 2.48 10.97 12.93
N GLU A 145 3.44 10.71 13.80
CA GLU A 145 3.66 9.37 14.36
C GLU A 145 2.61 9.08 15.44
N VAL A 146 1.93 7.94 15.34
CA VAL A 146 0.94 7.50 16.33
C VAL A 146 1.10 6.02 16.67
N ASN A 147 0.80 5.65 17.92
CA ASN A 147 1.03 4.29 18.42
C ASN A 147 -0.19 3.37 18.31
N THR A 148 -1.35 3.87 17.86
CA THR A 148 -2.59 3.07 17.76
C THR A 148 -3.42 3.46 16.54
N PHE A 149 -4.17 2.49 16.00
CA PHE A 149 -5.15 2.75 14.93
C PHE A 149 -6.25 3.72 15.36
N LYS A 150 -6.63 3.73 16.65
CA LYS A 150 -7.57 4.74 17.16
C LYS A 150 -7.00 6.15 17.04
N ALA A 151 -5.75 6.36 17.46
CA ALA A 151 -5.11 7.67 17.33
C ALA A 151 -4.96 8.10 15.86
N ALA A 152 -4.70 7.14 14.95
CA ALA A 152 -4.72 7.40 13.51
C ALA A 152 -6.11 7.82 13.02
N SER A 153 -7.18 7.11 13.39
CA SER A 153 -8.56 7.50 13.07
C SER A 153 -8.89 8.90 13.59
N ASP A 154 -8.50 9.22 14.82
CA ASP A 154 -8.71 10.54 15.43
C ASP A 154 -7.93 11.63 14.68
N ALA A 155 -6.71 11.34 14.21
CA ALA A 155 -5.91 12.25 13.40
C ALA A 155 -6.53 12.48 12.01
N ILE A 156 -7.02 11.44 11.33
CA ILE A 156 -7.73 11.53 10.06
C ILE A 156 -8.99 12.41 10.20
N ALA A 157 -9.76 12.21 11.27
CA ALA A 157 -10.97 12.97 11.51
C ALA A 157 -10.71 14.48 11.71
N ARG A 158 -9.55 14.84 12.27
CA ARG A 158 -9.14 16.24 12.46
C ARG A 158 -8.37 16.83 11.28
N ALA A 159 -7.89 15.99 10.35
CA ALA A 159 -7.06 16.43 9.24
C ALA A 159 -7.84 17.38 8.31
N SER A 160 -7.19 18.50 7.96
CA SER A 160 -7.71 19.47 6.99
C SER A 160 -8.13 18.78 5.68
N PRO A 161 -9.27 19.15 5.07
CA PRO A 161 -9.62 18.67 3.74
C PRO A 161 -8.81 19.35 2.63
N HIS A 162 -7.98 20.35 2.95
CA HIS A 162 -7.22 21.14 1.98
C HIS A 162 -5.73 20.80 1.95
N GLU A 163 -5.21 20.17 3.00
CA GLU A 163 -3.79 19.80 3.12
C GLU A 163 -3.65 18.29 3.27
N THR A 164 -2.56 17.74 2.74
CA THR A 164 -2.26 16.30 2.89
C THR A 164 -1.62 16.06 4.24
N SER A 165 -2.28 15.32 5.12
CA SER A 165 -1.71 14.80 6.36
C SER A 165 -1.09 13.43 6.13
N VAL A 166 0.15 13.24 6.61
CA VAL A 166 0.83 11.95 6.63
C VAL A 166 0.83 11.41 8.06
N ILE A 167 0.30 10.21 8.24
CA ILE A 167 0.18 9.53 9.53
C ILE A 167 0.96 8.23 9.43
N ARG A 168 1.73 7.89 10.46
CA ARG A 168 2.49 6.65 10.50
C ARG A 168 2.23 5.90 11.79
N ILE A 169 2.12 4.57 11.65
CA ILE A 169 1.89 3.62 12.72
C ILE A 169 2.91 2.50 12.57
N ALA A 170 3.59 2.12 13.64
CA ALA A 170 4.44 0.95 13.66
C ALA A 170 3.75 -0.21 14.39
N LEU A 171 3.70 -1.36 13.73
CA LEU A 171 3.32 -2.64 14.32
C LEU A 171 4.56 -3.53 14.41
N HIS A 172 4.90 -3.91 15.63
CA HIS A 172 6.06 -4.74 15.89
C HIS A 172 5.71 -6.23 15.97
N GLY A 173 6.75 -7.08 15.94
CA GLY A 173 6.62 -8.51 16.18
C GLY A 173 6.59 -9.37 14.92
N PHE A 174 6.72 -8.77 13.73
CA PHE A 174 6.87 -9.51 12.48
C PHE A 174 8.24 -10.20 12.36
N ASP A 175 9.18 -9.89 13.27
CA ASP A 175 10.46 -10.58 13.33
C ASP A 175 10.35 -12.01 13.88
N THR A 176 10.01 -12.95 13.00
CA THR A 176 9.51 -14.29 13.36
C THR A 176 10.43 -15.41 12.87
N HIS A 177 11.61 -15.51 13.50
CA HIS A 177 12.57 -16.60 13.29
C HIS A 177 12.19 -17.92 13.98
N GLU A 178 11.22 -17.88 14.89
CA GLU A 178 10.74 -19.04 15.65
C GLU A 178 9.25 -18.86 16.00
N ASN A 179 8.56 -19.98 16.26
CA ASN A 179 7.15 -20.01 16.67
C ASN A 179 6.25 -19.10 15.79
N GLN A 180 6.56 -19.07 14.49
CA GLN A 180 6.02 -18.06 13.58
C GLN A 180 4.53 -18.23 13.39
N ALA A 181 4.02 -19.46 13.31
CA ALA A 181 2.59 -19.74 13.13
C ALA A 181 1.71 -18.97 14.14
N ARG A 182 2.12 -18.93 15.42
CA ARG A 182 1.39 -18.19 16.46
C ARG A 182 1.67 -16.69 16.42
N ARG A 183 2.96 -16.32 16.36
CA ARG A 183 3.39 -14.92 16.46
C ARG A 183 2.90 -14.08 15.28
N HIS A 184 3.10 -14.58 14.06
CA HIS A 184 2.67 -13.91 12.83
C HIS A 184 1.15 -13.81 12.74
N ALA A 185 0.42 -14.88 13.11
CA ALA A 185 -1.05 -14.85 13.15
C ALA A 185 -1.60 -13.77 14.10
N ALA A 186 -0.94 -13.53 15.23
CA ALA A 186 -1.32 -12.47 16.17
C ALA A 186 -1.03 -11.08 15.60
N CYS A 187 0.13 -10.87 14.97
CA CYS A 187 0.46 -9.62 14.29
C CYS A 187 -0.52 -9.31 13.15
N LEU A 188 -0.89 -10.32 12.35
CA LEU A 188 -1.88 -10.17 11.28
C LEU A 188 -3.29 -9.88 11.82
N ALA A 189 -3.68 -10.47 12.95
CA ALA A 189 -4.96 -10.14 13.59
C ALA A 189 -4.99 -8.67 14.04
N GLN A 190 -3.93 -8.20 14.71
CA GLN A 190 -3.81 -6.80 15.12
C GLN A 190 -3.84 -5.84 13.93
N LEU A 191 -3.14 -6.18 12.84
CA LEU A 191 -3.18 -5.41 11.59
C LEU A 191 -4.59 -5.36 11.02
N ALA A 192 -5.26 -6.50 10.91
CA ALA A 192 -6.57 -6.62 10.28
C ALA A 192 -7.66 -5.88 11.06
N GLU A 193 -7.72 -6.09 12.39
CA GLU A 193 -8.65 -5.39 13.29
C GLU A 193 -8.42 -3.87 13.25
N GLY A 194 -7.16 -3.46 13.29
CA GLY A 194 -6.76 -2.06 13.23
C GLY A 194 -7.18 -1.36 11.94
N LEU A 195 -6.86 -1.97 10.79
CA LEU A 195 -7.24 -1.46 9.48
C LEU A 195 -8.76 -1.45 9.27
N ALA A 196 -9.47 -2.50 9.71
CA ALA A 196 -10.93 -2.55 9.63
C ALA A 196 -11.59 -1.46 10.47
N SER A 197 -11.08 -1.23 11.68
CA SER A 197 -11.54 -0.14 12.57
C SER A 197 -11.26 1.23 11.97
N LEU A 198 -10.06 1.47 11.45
CA LEU A 198 -9.68 2.72 10.79
C LEU A 198 -10.57 3.01 9.57
N ARG A 199 -10.84 1.98 8.75
CA ARG A 199 -11.78 2.07 7.63
C ARG A 199 -13.17 2.46 8.11
N ALA A 200 -13.71 1.77 9.11
CA ALA A 200 -15.04 2.05 9.64
C ALA A 200 -15.16 3.48 10.20
N SER A 201 -14.20 3.92 11.01
CA SER A 201 -14.16 5.29 11.55
C SER A 201 -14.04 6.35 10.44
N SER A 202 -13.21 6.10 9.42
CA SER A 202 -13.03 7.02 8.29
C SER A 202 -14.28 7.12 7.42
N ILE A 203 -15.04 6.03 7.27
CA ILE A 203 -16.34 6.05 6.57
C ILE A 203 -17.33 6.88 7.39
N ALA A 204 -17.42 6.64 8.70
CA ALA A 204 -18.33 7.34 9.59
C ALA A 204 -18.07 8.86 9.65
N SER A 205 -16.80 9.28 9.55
CA SER A 205 -16.42 10.70 9.50
C SER A 205 -16.48 11.32 8.10
N GLY A 206 -16.82 10.55 7.07
CA GLY A 206 -16.82 11.01 5.67
C GLY A 206 -15.42 11.21 5.07
N ALA A 207 -14.36 10.81 5.78
CA ALA A 207 -12.97 10.97 5.33
C ALA A 207 -12.50 9.83 4.39
N TRP A 208 -13.18 8.69 4.33
CA TRP A 208 -12.69 7.52 3.58
C TRP A 208 -12.43 7.79 2.09
N SER A 209 -13.23 8.66 1.46
CA SER A 209 -13.07 9.05 0.04
C SER A 209 -11.77 9.82 -0.24
N ARG A 210 -11.10 10.33 0.79
CA ARG A 210 -9.82 11.07 0.73
C ARG A 210 -8.71 10.40 1.55
N THR A 211 -8.93 9.19 2.05
CA THR A 211 -7.94 8.43 2.83
C THR A 211 -7.31 7.35 1.96
N LEU A 212 -5.98 7.23 2.06
CA LEU A 212 -5.20 6.14 1.49
C LEU A 212 -4.32 5.54 2.58
N VAL A 213 -4.36 4.22 2.71
CA VAL A 213 -3.56 3.44 3.65
C VAL A 213 -2.61 2.55 2.85
N MET A 214 -1.36 2.47 3.28
CA MET A 214 -0.33 1.62 2.70
C MET A 214 0.43 0.88 3.79
N THR A 215 0.55 -0.44 3.71
CA THR A 215 1.46 -1.18 4.59
C THR A 215 2.89 -1.15 4.05
N ARG A 216 3.87 -1.14 4.95
CA ARG A 216 5.30 -1.21 4.63
C ARG A 216 5.96 -2.33 5.40
N SER A 217 6.97 -2.94 4.82
CA SER A 217 7.78 -3.94 5.49
C SER A 217 9.16 -3.89 4.88
N GLU A 218 10.16 -3.87 5.75
CA GLU A 218 11.56 -3.64 5.39
C GLU A 218 12.06 -4.61 4.32
N PHE A 219 11.56 -5.84 4.36
CA PHE A 219 11.85 -6.94 3.45
C PHE A 219 10.83 -8.09 3.62
N GLY A 220 10.96 -9.13 2.80
CA GLY A 220 10.16 -10.35 2.91
C GLY A 220 10.76 -11.44 3.79
N ARG A 221 10.24 -12.67 3.64
CA ARG A 221 10.75 -13.87 4.33
C ARG A 221 11.12 -14.96 3.34
N THR A 222 12.01 -15.86 3.75
CA THR A 222 12.38 -17.02 2.93
C THR A 222 11.17 -17.90 2.63
N ALA A 223 11.16 -18.52 1.45
CA ALA A 223 10.06 -19.39 1.04
C ALA A 223 10.05 -20.72 1.81
N ARG A 224 11.21 -21.20 2.27
CA ARG A 224 11.34 -22.38 3.13
C ARG A 224 11.32 -21.99 4.60
N GLU A 225 10.58 -22.74 5.41
CA GLU A 225 10.63 -22.62 6.87
C GLU A 225 11.96 -23.18 7.43
N ASN A 226 12.44 -22.59 8.52
CA ASN A 226 13.63 -23.04 9.23
C ASN A 226 13.29 -24.13 10.26
N ALA A 227 14.32 -24.73 10.86
CA ALA A 227 14.16 -25.80 11.85
C ALA A 227 13.53 -25.34 13.18
N ALA A 228 13.48 -24.03 13.45
CA ALA A 228 12.91 -23.44 14.66
C ALA A 228 11.40 -23.11 14.50
N GLY A 229 10.78 -23.50 13.38
CA GLY A 229 9.37 -23.20 13.11
C GLY A 229 9.13 -21.71 12.79
N GLY A 230 10.11 -21.06 12.18
CA GLY A 230 10.00 -19.71 11.62
C GLY A 230 10.62 -19.60 10.23
N THR A 231 11.02 -18.40 9.83
CA THR A 231 11.64 -18.11 8.52
C THR A 231 12.74 -17.09 8.64
N GLU A 232 13.69 -17.14 7.70
CA GLU A 232 14.80 -16.19 7.63
C GLU A 232 14.42 -14.96 6.78
N HIS A 233 15.30 -13.96 6.74
CA HIS A 233 15.08 -12.75 5.95
C HIS A 233 15.09 -13.06 4.45
N GLY A 234 14.05 -12.61 3.74
CA GLY A 234 13.91 -12.72 2.28
C GLY A 234 13.98 -11.36 1.59
N ALA A 235 13.67 -11.33 0.29
CA ALA A 235 13.69 -10.09 -0.49
C ALA A 235 12.30 -9.44 -0.61
N ALA A 236 11.34 -10.15 -1.20
CA ALA A 236 10.03 -9.59 -1.53
C ALA A 236 8.90 -10.03 -0.59
N SER A 237 7.93 -9.14 -0.37
CA SER A 237 6.70 -9.40 0.40
C SER A 237 5.45 -8.92 -0.36
N ALA A 238 4.30 -9.00 0.32
CA ALA A 238 3.03 -8.46 -0.15
C ALA A 238 2.58 -7.30 0.74
N HIS A 239 1.99 -6.28 0.13
CA HIS A 239 1.56 -5.05 0.79
C HIS A 239 0.09 -4.75 0.51
N PHE A 240 -0.58 -4.14 1.47
CA PHE A 240 -1.97 -3.71 1.34
C PHE A 240 -2.04 -2.23 1.05
N MET A 241 -2.91 -1.90 0.11
CA MET A 241 -3.31 -0.54 -0.24
C MET A 241 -4.82 -0.45 -0.04
N MET A 242 -5.29 0.43 0.85
CA MET A 242 -6.72 0.56 1.16
C MET A 242 -7.18 2.00 1.11
N GLY A 243 -8.42 2.27 0.67
CA GLY A 243 -8.95 3.63 0.64
C GLY A 243 -10.15 3.79 -0.27
N GLY A 244 -10.94 4.85 -0.08
CA GLY A 244 -12.17 5.07 -0.84
C GLY A 244 -11.97 5.25 -2.35
N ARG A 245 -10.74 5.58 -2.78
CA ARG A 245 -10.35 5.67 -4.20
C ARG A 245 -9.47 4.52 -4.68
N VAL A 246 -9.20 3.52 -3.84
CA VAL A 246 -8.45 2.34 -4.27
C VAL A 246 -9.30 1.50 -5.21
N ARG A 247 -8.68 1.03 -6.29
CA ARG A 247 -9.20 -0.02 -7.15
C ARG A 247 -8.77 -1.36 -6.55
N GLY A 248 -9.68 -2.01 -5.83
CA GLY A 248 -9.39 -3.29 -5.18
C GLY A 248 -9.03 -4.40 -6.18
N GLY A 249 -8.32 -5.42 -5.67
CA GLY A 249 -7.84 -6.55 -6.47
C GLY A 249 -6.41 -6.99 -6.15
N LEU A 250 -5.93 -7.99 -6.88
CA LEU A 250 -4.53 -8.46 -6.83
C LEU A 250 -3.70 -7.74 -7.89
N PHE A 251 -2.53 -7.25 -7.50
CA PHE A 251 -1.58 -6.51 -8.34
C PHE A 251 -0.15 -7.00 -8.13
N GLY A 252 0.73 -6.60 -9.05
CA GLY A 252 2.14 -6.97 -9.00
C GLY A 252 2.38 -8.37 -9.53
N THR A 253 3.40 -9.04 -8.98
CA THR A 253 3.86 -10.33 -9.46
C THR A 253 3.54 -11.40 -8.40
N PRO A 254 2.70 -12.41 -8.73
CA PRO A 254 2.47 -13.54 -7.82
C PRO A 254 3.78 -14.27 -7.47
N PRO A 255 3.87 -14.89 -6.28
CA PRO A 255 5.09 -15.57 -5.85
C PRO A 255 5.45 -16.73 -6.78
N ARG A 256 6.75 -16.88 -7.03
CA ARG A 256 7.34 -17.91 -7.90
C ARG A 256 8.16 -18.89 -7.07
N LEU A 257 7.53 -19.92 -6.52
CA LEU A 257 8.17 -20.89 -5.62
C LEU A 257 9.09 -21.88 -6.35
N ASP A 258 9.02 -21.92 -7.69
CA ASP A 258 9.92 -22.64 -8.58
C ASP A 258 11.21 -21.88 -8.89
N ARG A 259 11.29 -20.60 -8.51
CA ARG A 259 12.43 -19.72 -8.83
C ARG A 259 12.71 -18.77 -7.67
N LEU A 260 13.33 -19.30 -6.63
CA LEU A 260 13.79 -18.53 -5.48
C LEU A 260 15.12 -17.82 -5.79
N ASP A 261 15.41 -16.78 -5.02
CA ASP A 261 16.73 -16.13 -5.05
C ASP A 261 17.82 -17.02 -4.40
N ALA A 262 19.06 -16.53 -4.40
CA ALA A 262 20.22 -17.27 -3.89
C ALA A 262 20.09 -17.67 -2.40
N ASP A 263 19.22 -17.01 -1.66
CA ASP A 263 19.02 -17.21 -0.23
C ASP A 263 17.67 -17.86 0.09
N GLY A 264 16.95 -18.31 -0.94
CA GLY A 264 15.65 -18.95 -0.80
C GLY A 264 14.49 -17.98 -0.59
N GLY A 265 14.69 -16.67 -0.80
CA GLY A 265 13.66 -15.64 -0.81
C GLY A 265 12.86 -15.61 -2.12
N LEU A 266 11.71 -14.92 -2.08
CA LEU A 266 10.96 -14.60 -3.29
C LEU A 266 11.69 -13.52 -4.09
N PRO A 267 11.86 -13.68 -5.42
CA PRO A 267 12.44 -12.64 -6.25
C PRO A 267 11.56 -11.39 -6.24
N VAL A 268 12.19 -10.22 -6.30
CA VAL A 268 11.50 -8.93 -6.41
C VAL A 268 10.87 -8.83 -7.80
N GLY A 269 9.56 -8.58 -7.82
CA GLY A 269 8.79 -8.33 -9.04
C GLY A 269 8.43 -6.86 -9.24
N ILE A 270 8.30 -6.12 -8.14
CA ILE A 270 7.93 -4.71 -8.11
C ILE A 270 8.88 -3.98 -7.17
N ASP A 271 9.55 -2.94 -7.68
CA ASP A 271 10.30 -2.03 -6.82
C ASP A 271 9.32 -1.24 -5.93
N PHE A 272 9.57 -1.23 -4.62
CA PHE A 272 8.70 -0.56 -3.64
C PHE A 272 8.49 0.93 -3.91
N ARG A 273 9.45 1.60 -4.57
CA ARG A 273 9.33 3.02 -4.92
C ARG A 273 8.20 3.28 -5.91
N ARG A 274 7.71 2.25 -6.61
CA ARG A 274 6.48 2.35 -7.41
C ARG A 274 5.23 2.49 -6.54
N LEU A 275 5.20 1.90 -5.35
CA LEU A 275 4.14 2.18 -4.37
C LEU A 275 4.22 3.63 -3.92
N TYR A 276 5.43 4.14 -3.67
CA TYR A 276 5.63 5.54 -3.32
C TYR A 276 5.24 6.50 -4.42
N ALA A 277 5.64 6.27 -5.66
CA ALA A 277 5.19 7.07 -6.79
C ALA A 277 3.66 7.11 -6.86
N THR A 278 3.00 5.97 -6.65
CA THR A 278 1.54 5.90 -6.62
C THR A 278 0.91 6.78 -5.53
N VAL A 279 1.39 6.69 -4.28
CA VAL A 279 0.80 7.49 -3.19
C VAL A 279 1.18 8.97 -3.29
N LEU A 280 2.40 9.26 -3.73
CA LEU A 280 2.91 10.62 -3.87
C LEU A 280 2.16 11.35 -4.99
N ASP A 281 2.00 10.73 -6.15
CA ASP A 281 1.29 11.36 -7.27
C ASP A 281 -0.18 11.62 -6.93
N ALA A 282 -0.80 10.70 -6.18
CA ALA A 282 -2.18 10.84 -5.73
C ALA A 282 -2.40 11.99 -4.73
N CYS A 283 -1.38 12.28 -3.92
CA CYS A 283 -1.41 13.29 -2.86
C CYS A 283 -0.88 14.67 -3.32
N TRP A 284 0.09 14.70 -4.25
CA TRP A 284 0.83 15.89 -4.68
C TRP A 284 0.87 16.07 -6.21
N GLN A 285 -0.15 15.59 -6.93
CA GLN A 285 -0.40 15.91 -8.35
C GLN A 285 0.74 15.53 -9.31
N GLY A 286 1.32 14.35 -9.15
CA GLY A 286 2.33 13.83 -10.08
C GLY A 286 3.79 14.18 -9.77
N ASP A 287 4.07 14.83 -8.63
CA ASP A 287 5.43 15.29 -8.28
C ASP A 287 6.32 14.22 -7.63
N SER A 288 5.97 12.92 -7.76
CA SER A 288 6.76 11.85 -7.14
C SER A 288 8.23 11.84 -7.59
N ALA A 289 8.52 12.20 -8.84
CA ALA A 289 9.89 12.18 -9.36
C ALA A 289 10.81 13.19 -8.65
N SER A 290 10.29 14.38 -8.33
CA SER A 290 11.02 15.40 -7.56
C SER A 290 11.29 14.92 -6.14
N ILE A 291 10.26 14.33 -5.50
CA ILE A 291 10.33 13.85 -4.13
C ILE A 291 11.24 12.63 -3.99
N LEU A 292 11.16 11.67 -4.93
CA LEU A 292 11.93 10.43 -4.90
C LEU A 292 13.34 10.58 -5.50
N GLY A 293 13.60 11.67 -6.22
CA GLY A 293 14.86 11.88 -6.95
C GLY A 293 15.02 11.03 -8.21
N ALA A 294 14.00 10.25 -8.58
CA ALA A 294 13.95 9.43 -9.79
C ALA A 294 12.50 9.13 -10.17
N ARG A 295 12.26 8.86 -11.46
CA ARG A 295 10.92 8.51 -11.96
C ARG A 295 10.65 7.01 -11.77
N PHE A 296 9.55 6.69 -11.10
CA PHE A 296 9.01 5.34 -10.99
C PHE A 296 7.59 5.32 -11.52
N GLU A 297 7.25 4.34 -12.34
CA GLU A 297 5.92 4.25 -12.92
C GLU A 297 4.89 3.86 -11.84
N PRO A 298 3.86 4.70 -11.58
CA PRO A 298 2.81 4.40 -10.62
C PRO A 298 2.10 3.09 -10.94
N LEU A 299 1.56 2.45 -9.90
CA LEU A 299 0.74 1.27 -10.06
C LEU A 299 -0.71 1.70 -10.36
N PRO A 300 -1.43 0.95 -11.21
CA PRO A 300 -2.81 1.27 -11.56
C PRO A 300 -3.77 0.80 -10.45
N ILE A 301 -3.58 1.26 -9.22
CA ILE A 301 -4.34 0.83 -8.03
C ILE A 301 -5.29 1.91 -7.51
N LEU A 302 -5.34 3.06 -8.16
CA LEU A 302 -6.28 4.14 -7.84
C LEU A 302 -7.31 4.28 -8.96
N ARG A 303 -8.54 4.59 -8.58
CA ARG A 303 -9.64 4.92 -9.48
C ARG A 303 -9.40 6.33 -10.01
N VAL A 304 -9.17 6.42 -11.32
CA VAL A 304 -9.10 7.69 -12.07
C VAL A 304 -10.50 8.29 -12.14
#